data_AF-A0A8J8EA00-F1
#
_entry.id   AF-A0A8J8EA00-F1
#
_cell.length_a   1.000
_cell.length_b   1.000
_cell.length_c   1.000
_cell.angle_alpha   90.00
_cell.angle_beta   90.00
_cell.angle_gamma   90.00
#
_symmetry.space_group_name_H-M   'P 1'
#
loop_
_entity.id
_entity.type
_entity.pdbx_description
1 polymer ?
#
loop_
_entity_poly.entity_id
_entity_poly.type
_entity_poly.pdbx_seq_one_letter_code
_entity_poly.pdbx_strand_id
1 'polypeptide(L)' 'LQRARELLSAPTSETTVIGTALACGYSNASHFARHYFEAFGERPSQTLARHS' A
#
# COMPACT_ATOMS: atom_id res chain seq x y z
N LEU A 1 -5.63 0.10 6.63
CA LEU A 1 -4.78 -0.97 6.09
C LEU A 1 -5.53 -1.87 5.10
N GLN A 2 -6.73 -2.37 5.44
CA GLN A 2 -7.55 -3.15 4.50
C GLN A 2 -7.82 -2.38 3.18
N ARG A 3 -8.24 -1.11 3.29
CA ARG A 3 -8.43 -0.23 2.13
C ARG A 3 -7.16 -0.05 1.27
N ALA A 4 -6.00 0.07 1.91
CA ALA A 4 -4.73 0.14 1.18
C ALA A 4 -4.47 -1.15 0.39
N ARG A 5 -4.74 -2.32 0.98
CA ARG A 5 -4.57 -3.60 0.30
C ARG A 5 -5.50 -3.73 -0.90
N GLU A 6 -6.76 -3.30 -0.78
CA GLU A 6 -7.71 -3.26 -1.90
C GLU A 6 -7.18 -2.42 -3.06
N LEU A 7 -6.71 -1.21 -2.78
CA LEU A 7 -6.16 -0.30 -3.79
C LEU A 7 -4.91 -0.89 -4.47
N LEU A 8 -4.02 -1.51 -3.70
CA LEU A 8 -2.78 -2.10 -4.22
C LEU A 8 -2.99 -3.44 -4.93
N SER A 9 -4.10 -4.15 -4.66
CA SER A 9 -4.43 -5.44 -5.30
C SER A 9 -5.21 -5.27 -6.61
N ALA A 10 -5.73 -4.07 -6.88
CA ALA A 10 -6.38 -3.70 -8.13
C ALA A 10 -5.91 -2.30 -8.58
N PRO A 11 -4.60 -2.14 -8.88
CA PRO A 11 -4.03 -0.84 -9.18
C PRO A 11 -4.49 -0.32 -10.54
N THR A 12 -4.70 0.98 -10.62
CA THR A 12 -4.74 1.73 -11.88
C THR A 12 -3.33 2.22 -12.23
N SER A 13 -3.12 2.76 -13.43
CA SER A 13 -1.82 3.35 -13.85
C SER A 13 -1.31 4.46 -12.92
N GLU A 14 -2.20 5.11 -12.18
CA GLU A 14 -1.88 6.18 -11.22
C GLU A 14 -1.63 5.66 -9.79
N THR A 15 -1.83 4.36 -9.55
CA THR A 15 -1.71 3.78 -8.22
C THR A 15 -0.26 3.64 -7.82
N THR A 16 0.12 4.36 -6.76
CA THR A 16 1.45 4.27 -6.16
C THR A 16 1.37 3.92 -4.68
N VAL A 17 2.43 3.32 -4.14
CA VAL A 17 2.53 3.03 -2.70
C VAL A 17 2.40 4.31 -1.88
N ILE A 18 3.02 5.40 -2.33
CA ILE A 18 2.98 6.70 -1.64
C ILE A 18 1.58 7.32 -1.69
N GLY A 19 0.94 7.35 -2.86
CA GLY A 19 -0.42 7.85 -3.01
C GLY A 19 -1.41 7.06 -2.16
N THR A 20 -1.25 5.74 -2.10
CA THR A 20 -2.07 4.87 -1.25
C THR A 20 -1.85 5.15 0.24
N ALA A 21 -0.60 5.39 0.67
CA ALA A 21 -0.30 5.75 2.04
C ALA A 21 -0.98 7.05 2.45
N LEU A 22 -0.88 8.09 1.60
CA LEU A 22 -1.53 9.38 1.81
C LEU A 22 -3.05 9.26 1.87
N ALA A 23 -3.65 8.52 0.93
CA ALA A 23 -5.10 8.26 0.92
C ALA A 23 -5.59 7.50 2.16
N CYS A 24 -4.70 6.73 2.81
CA CYS A 24 -4.97 6.02 4.06
C CYS A 24 -4.62 6.84 5.32
N GLY A 25 -4.28 8.12 5.19
CA GLY A 25 -3.98 9.03 6.30
C GLY A 25 -2.55 8.94 6.86
N TYR A 26 -1.64 8.27 6.16
CA TYR A 26 -0.24 8.22 6.56
C TYR A 26 0.54 9.39 5.97
N SER A 27 1.19 10.18 6.83
CA SER A 27 2.14 11.22 6.43
C SER A 27 3.54 10.67 6.12
N ASN A 28 3.82 9.41 6.47
CA ASN A 28 5.12 8.78 6.29
C ASN A 28 4.98 7.38 5.67
N ALA A 29 5.60 7.18 4.50
CA ALA A 29 5.55 5.94 3.75
C ALA A 29 6.26 4.77 4.44
N SER A 30 7.32 5.01 5.21
CA SER A 30 8.01 3.96 5.97
C SER A 30 7.15 3.45 7.12
N HIS A 31 6.42 4.34 7.81
CA HIS A 31 5.51 3.94 8.87
C HIS A 31 4.32 3.15 8.32
N PHE A 32 3.77 3.61 7.18
CA PHE A 32 2.76 2.88 6.43
C PHE A 32 3.24 1.48 6.04
N ALA A 33 4.42 1.37 5.42
CA ALA A 33 4.97 0.09 4.97
C ALA A 33 5.22 -0.88 6.13
N ARG A 34 5.68 -0.38 7.28
CA ARG A 34 5.83 -1.18 8.49
C ARG A 34 4.49 -1.73 8.98
N HIS A 35 3.50 -0.86 9.20
CA HIS A 35 2.19 -1.29 9.67
C HIS A 35 1.49 -2.22 8.68
N TYR A 36 1.66 -1.98 7.38
CA TYR A 36 1.11 -2.85 6.33
C TYR A 36 1.76 -4.24 6.38
N PHE A 37 3.09 -4.31 6.53
CA PHE A 37 3.81 -5.57 6.66
C PHE A 37 3.41 -6.32 7.94
N GLU A 38 3.31 -5.63 9.08
CA GLU A 38 2.86 -6.21 10.35
C GLU A 38 1.44 -6.79 10.25
N ALA A 39 0.56 -6.18 9.45
CA ALA A 39 -0.82 -6.64 9.28
C ALA A 39 -1.00 -7.76 8.24
N PHE A 40 -0.19 -7.81 7.18
CA PHE A 40 -0.43 -8.70 6.03
C PHE A 40 0.73 -9.64 5.68
N GLY A 41 1.90 -9.49 6.30
CA GLY A 41 3.09 -10.30 6.04
C GLY A 41 3.79 -10.01 4.71
N GLU A 42 3.34 -9.02 3.95
CA GLU A 42 3.98 -8.56 2.71
C GLU A 42 4.07 -7.03 2.68
N ARG A 43 5.04 -6.48 1.95
CA ARG A 43 5.19 -5.03 1.80
C ARG A 43 4.20 -4.49 0.76
N PRO A 44 3.72 -3.24 0.90
CA PRO A 44 2.78 -2.66 -0.06
C PRO A 44 3.34 -2.57 -1.49
N SER A 45 4.66 -2.41 -1.64
CA SER A 45 5.32 -2.48 -2.96
C SER A 45 5.28 -3.89 -3.57
N GLN A 46 5.30 -4.94 -2.76
CA GLN A 46 5.18 -6.32 -3.22
C GLN A 46 3.76 -6.65 -3.66
N THR A 47 2.75 -6.17 -2.91
CA THR A 47 1.34 -6.25 -3.34
C THR A 47 1.18 -5.51 -4.67
N LEU A 48 1.64 -4.26 -4.78
CA LEU A 48 1.52 -3.48 -6.02
C LEU A 48 2.20 -4.16 -7.21
N ALA A 49 3.45 -4.62 -7.05
CA ALA A 49 4.21 -5.26 -8.12
C ALA A 49 3.61 -6.58 -8.62
N ARG A 50 2.78 -7.25 -7.81
CA ARG A 50 2.07 -8.47 -8.21
C ARG A 50 0.89 -8.19 -9.13
N HIS A 51 0.34 -6.98 -9.06
CA HIS A 51 -0.90 -6.59 -9.71
C HIS A 51 -0.71 -5.44 -10.73
N SER A 52 0.52 -4.94 -10.90
CA SER A 52 0.93 -3.94 -11.88
C SER A 52 1.29 -4.54 -13.23
#